data_AF-A0A2V7Z586-F1
#
_entry.id   AF-A0A2V7Z586-F1
#
_cell.length_a   1.000
_cell.length_b   1.000
_cell.length_c   1.000
_cell.angle_alpha   90.00
_cell.angle_beta   90.00
_cell.angle_gamma   90.00
#
_symmetry.space_group_name_H-M   'P 1'
#
loop_
_entity.id
_entity.type
_entity.pdbx_description
1 polymer ?
#
loop_
_entity_poly.entity_id
_entity_poly.type
_entity_poly.pdbx_seq_one_letter_code
_entity_poly.pdbx_strand_id
1 'polypeptide(L)'
;GAARVKDLIFMARLVGADEAAAIGLVNEVVPSEEALEPRVMEICSTVSTNAPLTLETAKEALRRIRVQMTPPDGGSDLLTKAYMSEDFREGIEAFFAKRPARWKGR
;
A
#
# COMPACT_ATOMS: atom_id res chain seq x y z
N GLY A 1 -4.90 4.03 -16.76
CA GLY A 1 -5.70 2.89 -17.26
C GLY A 1 -5.31 2.51 -18.70
N ALA A 2 -5.91 1.46 -19.28
CA ALA A 2 -5.45 0.85 -20.55
C ALA A 2 -5.32 1.82 -21.74
N ALA A 3 -6.23 2.79 -21.89
CA ALA A 3 -6.15 3.79 -22.95
C ALA A 3 -4.90 4.68 -22.84
N ARG A 4 -4.59 5.16 -21.63
CA ARG A 4 -3.38 5.96 -21.36
C ARG A 4 -2.11 5.15 -21.61
N VAL A 5 -2.09 3.87 -21.24
CA VAL A 5 -0.94 2.98 -21.52
C VAL A 5 -0.69 2.86 -23.04
N LYS A 6 -1.73 2.65 -23.84
CA LYS A 6 -1.61 2.58 -25.31
C LYS A 6 -1.10 3.88 -25.91
N ASP A 7 -1.64 5.02 -25.46
CA ASP A 7 -1.18 6.34 -25.90
C ASP A 7 0.32 6.53 -25.66
N LEU A 8 0.80 6.27 -24.44
CA LEU A 8 2.23 6.42 -24.10
C LEU A 8 3.14 5.48 -24.89
N ILE A 9 2.74 4.21 -25.05
CA ILE A 9 3.54 3.21 -25.77
C ILE A 9 3.56 3.47 -27.28
N PHE A 10 2.42 3.77 -27.89
CA PHE A 10 2.32 3.94 -29.33
C PHE A 10 2.89 5.28 -29.81
N MET A 11 2.78 6.33 -28.99
CA MET A 11 3.31 7.65 -29.32
C MET A 11 4.75 7.87 -28.84
N ALA A 12 5.30 6.95 -28.02
CA ALA A 12 6.64 7.04 -27.43
C ALA A 12 6.94 8.40 -26.77
N ARG A 13 5.91 9.03 -26.18
CA ARG A 13 6.02 10.38 -25.60
C ARG A 13 6.39 10.34 -24.12
N LEU A 14 7.08 11.38 -23.68
CA LEU A 14 7.34 11.62 -22.26
C LEU A 14 6.08 12.17 -21.56
N VAL A 15 6.00 11.93 -20.26
CA VAL A 15 4.94 12.41 -19.37
C VAL A 15 5.58 13.25 -18.28
N GLY A 16 5.12 14.49 -18.13
CA GLY A 16 5.52 15.36 -17.04
C GLY A 16 4.82 15.02 -15.73
N ALA A 17 5.29 15.57 -14.61
CA ALA A 17 4.79 15.26 -13.27
C ALA A 17 3.28 15.53 -13.11
N ASP A 18 2.80 16.70 -13.56
CA ASP A 18 1.39 17.10 -13.43
C ASP A 18 0.46 16.16 -14.20
N GLU A 19 0.83 15.79 -15.43
CA GLU A 19 0.08 14.81 -16.21
C GLU A 19 0.12 13.45 -15.53
N ALA A 20 1.29 13.01 -15.04
CA ALA A 20 1.44 11.74 -14.34
C ALA A 20 0.50 11.64 -13.13
N ALA A 21 0.35 12.73 -12.35
CA ALA A 21 -0.61 12.78 -11.26
C ALA A 21 -2.06 12.73 -11.77
N ALA A 22 -2.39 13.55 -12.78
CA ALA A 22 -3.74 13.63 -13.34
C ALA A 22 -4.23 12.30 -13.94
N ILE A 23 -3.33 11.47 -14.49
CA ILE A 23 -3.67 10.16 -15.05
C ILE A 23 -3.54 9.00 -14.04
N GLY A 24 -3.13 9.29 -12.79
CA GLY A 24 -2.94 8.30 -11.72
C GLY A 24 -1.72 7.40 -11.90
N LEU A 25 -0.67 7.87 -12.58
CA LEU A 25 0.62 7.19 -12.68
C LEU A 25 1.47 7.38 -11.41
N VAL A 26 1.39 8.57 -10.80
CA VAL A 26 1.95 8.87 -9.48
C VAL A 26 0.83 9.33 -8.56
N ASN A 27 1.01 9.14 -7.25
CA ASN A 27 0.00 9.53 -6.25
C ASN A 27 0.09 11.01 -5.87
N GLU A 28 1.28 11.61 -5.93
CA GLU A 28 1.56 12.94 -5.42
C GLU A 28 2.71 13.58 -6.21
N VAL A 29 2.63 14.90 -6.43
CA VAL A 29 3.71 15.73 -6.97
C VAL A 29 4.05 16.76 -5.91
N VAL A 30 5.33 16.87 -5.58
CA VAL A 30 5.83 17.81 -4.58
C VAL A 30 6.30 19.11 -5.25
N PRO A 31 6.29 20.26 -4.54
CA PRO A 31 6.60 21.57 -5.14
C PRO A 31 8.04 21.74 -5.64
N SER A 32 8.99 20.98 -5.10
CA SER A 32 10.39 21.01 -5.50
C SER A 32 11.09 19.69 -5.18
N GLU A 33 12.29 19.50 -5.73
CA GLU A 33 13.12 18.31 -5.49
C GLU A 33 13.50 18.19 -4.00
N GLU A 34 13.80 19.31 -3.34
CA GLU A 34 14.14 19.35 -1.91
C GLU A 34 12.98 18.92 -1.00
N ALA A 35 11.73 19.07 -1.48
CA ALA A 35 10.54 18.63 -0.75
C ALA A 35 10.28 17.11 -0.88
N LEU A 36 10.94 16.42 -1.80
CA LEU A 36 10.68 15.00 -2.08
C LEU A 36 11.06 14.10 -0.90
N GLU A 37 12.29 14.21 -0.42
CA GLU A 37 12.80 13.33 0.65
C GLU A 37 12.04 13.50 1.97
N PRO A 38 11.75 14.73 2.47
CA PRO A 38 10.92 14.91 3.65
C PRO A 38 9.53 14.27 3.51
N ARG A 39 8.90 14.40 2.34
CA ARG A 39 7.57 13.84 2.09
C ARG A 39 7.58 12.32 2.04
N VAL A 40 8.60 11.73 1.39
CA VAL A 40 8.81 10.27 1.39
C VAL A 40 8.98 9.77 2.82
N MET A 41 9.79 10.46 3.63
CA MET A 41 10.00 10.06 5.03
C MET A 41 8.73 10.14 5.85
N GLU A 42 7.90 11.17 5.68
CA GLU A 42 6.60 11.28 6.35
C GLU A 42 5.68 10.09 6.02
N ILE A 43 5.60 9.71 4.75
CA ILE A 43 4.81 8.56 4.29
C ILE A 43 5.37 7.27 4.88
N CYS A 44 6.69 7.06 4.81
CA CYS A 44 7.36 5.89 5.36
C CYS A 44 7.16 5.78 6.88
N SER A 45 7.26 6.89 7.62
CA SER A 45 6.99 6.95 9.05
C SER A 45 5.55 6.57 9.36
N THR A 46 4.59 7.05 8.56
CA THR A 46 3.18 6.67 8.73
C THR A 46 2.97 5.18 8.46
N VAL A 47 3.44 4.67 7.33
CA VAL A 47 3.22 3.27 6.92
C VAL A 47 3.90 2.29 7.88
N SER A 48 5.11 2.61 8.36
CA SER A 48 5.87 1.76 9.27
C SER A 48 5.26 1.63 10.67
N THR A 49 4.29 2.48 11.04
CA THR A 49 3.53 2.34 12.30
C THR A 49 2.45 1.25 12.24
N ASN A 50 2.17 0.68 11.07
CA ASN A 50 1.15 -0.36 10.91
C ASN A 50 1.74 -1.77 11.07
N ALA A 51 0.89 -2.74 11.41
CA ALA A 51 1.26 -4.15 11.52
C ALA A 51 1.80 -4.69 10.18
N PRO A 52 3.05 -5.18 10.10
CA PRO A 52 3.67 -5.66 8.87
C PRO A 52 2.85 -6.75 8.17
N LEU A 53 2.34 -7.73 8.93
CA LEU A 53 1.53 -8.82 8.37
C LEU A 53 0.17 -8.35 7.86
N THR A 54 -0.40 -7.29 8.43
CA THR A 54 -1.63 -6.68 7.90
C THR A 54 -1.35 -6.00 6.56
N LEU A 55 -0.25 -5.24 6.46
CA LEU A 55 0.13 -4.60 5.20
C LEU A 55 0.43 -5.63 4.11
N GLU A 56 1.16 -6.70 4.45
CA GLU A 56 1.49 -7.78 3.52
C GLU A 56 0.23 -8.47 2.98
N THR A 57 -0.65 -8.91 3.88
CA THR A 57 -1.87 -9.63 3.52
C THR A 57 -2.86 -8.76 2.76
N ALA A 58 -3.02 -7.48 3.14
CA ALA A 58 -3.85 -6.53 2.42
C ALA A 58 -3.34 -6.27 0.99
N LYS A 59 -2.02 -6.09 0.83
CA LYS A 59 -1.40 -5.88 -0.49
C LYS A 59 -1.60 -7.10 -1.39
N GLU A 60 -1.47 -8.30 -0.84
CA GLU A 60 -1.68 -9.54 -1.57
C GLU A 60 -3.16 -9.77 -1.91
N ALA A 61 -4.08 -9.48 -0.99
CA ALA A 61 -5.52 -9.57 -1.26
C ALA A 61 -5.93 -8.66 -2.43
N LEU A 62 -5.48 -7.40 -2.43
CA LEU A 62 -5.73 -6.45 -3.52
C LEU A 62 -5.12 -6.91 -4.85
N ARG A 63 -3.95 -7.59 -4.81
CA ARG A 63 -3.35 -8.19 -6.00
C ARG A 63 -4.21 -9.32 -6.56
N ARG A 64 -4.72 -10.22 -5.70
CA ARG A 64 -5.60 -11.34 -6.10
C ARG A 64 -6.91 -10.84 -6.69
N ILE A 65 -7.56 -9.88 -6.03
CA ILE A 65 -8.81 -9.25 -6.50
C ILE A 65 -8.65 -8.64 -7.90
N ARG A 66 -7.49 -8.02 -8.18
CA ARG A 66 -7.21 -7.43 -9.49
C ARG A 66 -7.13 -8.48 -10.61
N VAL A 67 -6.72 -9.70 -10.31
CA VAL A 67 -6.66 -10.81 -11.29
C VAL A 67 -8.03 -11.47 -11.42
N GLN A 68 -8.70 -11.70 -10.29
CA GLN A 68 -10.01 -12.33 -10.22
C GLN A 68 -10.80 -11.66 -9.10
N MET A 69 -11.87 -10.94 -9.47
CA MET A 69 -12.70 -10.16 -8.53
C MET A 69 -13.17 -10.98 -7.31
N THR A 70 -13.43 -12.26 -7.52
CA THR A 70 -13.80 -13.22 -6.47
C THR A 70 -12.80 -14.39 -6.48
N PRO A 71 -11.71 -14.32 -5.70
CA PRO A 71 -10.78 -15.43 -5.56
C PRO A 71 -11.51 -16.69 -5.04
N PRO A 72 -11.19 -17.90 -5.54
CA PRO A 72 -11.91 -19.12 -5.16
C PRO A 72 -11.92 -19.43 -3.66
N ASP A 73 -10.87 -19.02 -2.94
CA ASP A 73 -10.69 -19.20 -1.50
C ASP A 73 -11.17 -18.01 -0.65
N GLY A 74 -11.66 -16.94 -1.30
CA GLY A 74 -12.04 -15.69 -0.63
C GLY A 74 -10.92 -15.00 0.15
N GLY A 75 -9.66 -15.44 0.02
CA GLY A 75 -8.52 -14.96 0.82
C GLY A 75 -8.48 -15.49 2.26
N SER A 76 -9.08 -16.64 2.56
CA SER A 76 -9.08 -17.22 3.91
C SER A 76 -7.68 -17.49 4.47
N ASP A 77 -6.72 -17.82 3.60
CA ASP A 77 -5.31 -18.01 3.95
C ASP A 77 -4.67 -16.70 4.46
N LEU A 78 -4.94 -15.59 3.77
CA LEU A 78 -4.45 -14.25 4.15
C LEU A 78 -5.07 -13.78 5.45
N LEU A 79 -6.38 -14.03 5.63
CA LEU A 79 -7.08 -13.71 6.87
C LEU A 79 -6.50 -14.49 8.04
N THR A 80 -6.29 -15.80 7.87
CA THR A 80 -5.70 -16.66 8.90
C THR A 80 -4.29 -16.21 9.24
N LYS A 81 -3.46 -15.89 8.23
CA LYS A 81 -2.10 -15.38 8.44
C LYS A 81 -2.08 -14.09 9.27
N ALA A 82 -2.98 -13.16 8.98
CA ALA A 82 -3.07 -11.91 9.75
C ALA A 82 -3.59 -12.16 11.17
N TYR A 83 -4.73 -12.83 11.33
CA TYR A 83 -5.43 -12.94 12.62
C TYR A 83 -4.76 -13.89 13.62
N MET A 84 -4.00 -14.87 13.14
CA MET A 84 -3.29 -15.83 14.00
C MET A 84 -1.88 -15.36 14.39
N SER A 85 -1.46 -14.18 13.93
CA SER A 85 -0.13 -13.61 14.22
C SER A 85 0.03 -13.12 15.66
N GLU A 86 1.28 -13.03 16.14
CA GLU A 86 1.58 -12.28 17.37
C GLU A 86 1.20 -10.81 17.22
N ASP A 87 1.41 -10.22 16.04
CA ASP A 87 1.08 -8.83 15.74
C ASP A 87 -0.42 -8.54 15.91
N PHE A 88 -1.32 -9.43 15.51
CA PHE A 88 -2.76 -9.22 15.73
C PHE A 88 -3.10 -9.14 17.23
N ARG A 89 -2.55 -10.05 18.03
CA ARG A 89 -2.73 -10.05 19.49
C ARG A 89 -2.18 -8.77 20.11
N GLU A 90 -0.95 -8.39 19.76
CA GLU A 90 -0.32 -7.14 20.21
C GLU A 90 -1.14 -5.91 19.80
N GLY A 91 -1.69 -5.88 18.60
CA GLY A 91 -2.53 -4.79 18.12
C GLY A 91 -3.79 -4.61 18.98
N ILE A 92 -4.46 -5.72 19.31
CA ILE A 92 -5.62 -5.71 20.21
C ILE A 92 -5.22 -5.24 21.62
N GLU A 93 -4.15 -5.79 22.18
CA GLU A 93 -3.66 -5.42 23.52
C GLU A 93 -3.25 -3.94 23.59
N ALA A 94 -2.47 -3.46 22.61
CA ALA A 94 -2.01 -2.09 22.55
C ALA A 94 -3.16 -1.09 22.40
N PHE A 95 -4.18 -1.44 21.60
CA PHE A 95 -5.39 -0.64 21.43
C PHE A 95 -6.14 -0.46 22.77
N PHE A 96 -6.42 -1.56 23.48
CA PHE A 96 -7.10 -1.49 24.78
C PHE A 96 -6.26 -0.78 25.85
N ALA A 97 -4.93 -0.95 25.82
CA ALA A 97 -4.00 -0.29 26.72
C ALA A 97 -3.68 1.17 26.33
N LYS A 98 -4.24 1.69 25.22
CA LYS A 98 -3.99 3.05 24.68
C LYS A 98 -2.49 3.37 24.54
N ARG A 99 -1.71 2.40 24.09
CA ARG A 99 -0.26 2.53 23.86
C ARG A 99 0.08 2.23 22.40
N PRO A 100 1.22 2.72 21.89
CA PRO A 100 1.75 2.26 20.61
C PRO A 100 1.97 0.74 20.61
N ALA A 101 1.64 0.12 19.49
CA ALA A 101 1.90 -1.31 19.28
C ALA A 101 3.38 -1.56 18.95
N ARG A 102 3.88 -2.74 19.31
CA ARG A 102 5.24 -3.21 19.07
C ARG A 102 5.23 -4.39 18.13
N TRP A 103 5.27 -4.09 16.84
CA TRP A 103 5.23 -5.12 15.80
C TRP A 103 6.52 -5.94 15.72
N LYS A 104 6.37 -7.24 15.49
CA LYS A 104 7.46 -8.20 15.31
C LYS A 104 7.44 -8.90 13.95
N GLY A 105 6.39 -8.70 13.14
CA GLY A 105 6.26 -9.28 11.81
C GLY A 105 6.00 -10.79 11.81
N ARG A 106 5.35 -11.30 12.86
CA ARG A 106 5.01 -12.72 13.03
C ARG A 106 3.75 -12.88 13.85
#